data_AF-A0AAU7JYQ0-F1
#
_entry.id   AF-A0AAU7JYQ0-F1
#
_cell.length_a   1.000
_cell.length_b   1.000
_cell.length_c   1.000
_cell.angle_alpha   90.00
_cell.angle_beta   90.00
_cell.angle_gamma   90.00
#
_symmetry.space_group_name_H-M   'P 1'
#
loop_
_entity.id
_entity.type
_entity.pdbx_description
1 polymer ?
#
loop_
_entity_poly.entity_id
_entity_poly.type
_entity_poly.pdbx_seq_one_letter_code
_entity_poly.pdbx_strand_id
1 'polypeptide(L)'
;MAKQPDPRPPLQRALETAAGLKPGTWESVEALAVLAIEAKDLPDGARLLASARTAADGLKPGTWESVRALAWLARADRELDGA
;
A
#
# COMPACT_ATOMS: atom_id res chain seq x y z
N MET A 1 7.09 33.49 3.20
CA MET A 1 6.62 32.79 4.42
C MET A 1 6.91 31.31 4.24
N ALA A 2 7.73 30.70 5.10
CA ALA A 2 7.99 29.26 5.02
C ALA A 2 6.74 28.50 5.47
N LYS A 3 6.27 27.55 4.66
CA LYS A 3 5.12 26.70 4.98
C LYS A 3 5.52 25.84 6.18
N GLN A 4 4.86 26.00 7.33
CA GLN A 4 5.13 25.16 8.49
C GLN A 4 4.96 23.69 8.10
N PRO A 5 5.88 22.81 8.50
CA PRO A 5 5.76 21.39 8.23
C PRO A 5 4.51 20.84 8.92
N ASP A 6 3.82 19.95 8.22
CA ASP A 6 2.63 19.27 8.73
C ASP A 6 2.99 18.51 10.02
N PRO A 7 2.31 18.78 11.16
CA PRO A 7 2.67 18.20 12.45
C PRO A 7 2.31 16.71 12.57
N ARG A 8 1.59 16.14 11.60
CA ARG A 8 1.13 14.74 11.66
C ARG A 8 2.27 13.74 11.43
N PRO A 9 2.26 12.58 12.12
CA PRO A 9 3.20 11.50 11.88
C PRO A 9 3.28 11.10 10.39
N PRO A 10 4.47 10.71 9.88
CA PRO A 10 4.62 10.32 8.48
C PRO A 10 3.64 9.22 8.03
N LEU A 11 3.41 8.20 8.87
CA LEU A 11 2.47 7.12 8.55
C LEU A 11 1.05 7.63 8.35
N GLN A 12 0.57 8.51 9.25
CA GLN A 12 -0.77 9.11 9.12
C GLN A 12 -0.92 9.88 7.80
N ARG A 13 0.09 10.65 7.41
CA ARG A 13 0.07 11.40 6.13
C ARG A 13 0.09 10.46 4.93
N ALA A 14 0.82 9.36 5.02
CA ALA A 14 0.87 8.36 3.95
C ALA A 14 -0.48 7.63 3.80
N LEU A 15 -1.13 7.26 4.91
CA LEU A 15 -2.47 6.66 4.92
C LEU A 15 -3.51 7.56 4.24
N GLU A 16 -3.51 8.86 4.55
CA GLU A 16 -4.42 9.81 3.90
C GLU A 16 -4.11 9.99 2.41
N THR A 17 -2.83 10.03 2.04
CA THR A 17 -2.40 10.16 0.64
C THR A 17 -2.79 8.92 -0.18
N ALA A 18 -2.73 7.74 0.43
CA ALA A 18 -3.06 6.48 -0.22
C ALA A 18 -4.51 6.42 -0.72
N ALA A 19 -5.43 7.16 -0.10
CA ALA A 19 -6.82 7.25 -0.55
C ALA A 19 -6.96 7.84 -1.97
N GLY A 20 -5.97 8.59 -2.45
CA GLY A 20 -5.94 9.16 -3.80
C GLY A 20 -5.22 8.31 -4.85
N LEU A 21 -4.73 7.11 -4.49
CA LEU A 21 -3.99 6.27 -5.43
C LEU A 21 -4.88 5.72 -6.53
N LYS A 22 -4.37 5.75 -7.76
CA LYS A 22 -5.10 5.21 -8.92
C LYS A 22 -5.09 3.69 -8.86
N PRO A 23 -6.24 3.01 -8.89
CA PRO A 23 -6.28 1.55 -8.90
C PRO A 23 -5.68 1.00 -10.21
N GLY A 24 -5.17 -0.24 -10.16
CA GLY A 24 -4.68 -0.96 -11.33
C GLY A 24 -3.28 -0.55 -11.81
N THR A 25 -2.52 0.22 -11.02
CA THR A 25 -1.10 0.48 -11.31
C THR A 25 -0.20 -0.25 -10.31
N TRP A 26 0.99 -0.63 -10.75
CA TRP A 26 1.94 -1.38 -9.92
C TRP A 26 2.42 -0.52 -8.74
N GLU A 27 2.55 0.79 -8.93
CA GLU A 27 2.92 1.74 -7.87
C GLU A 27 1.89 1.74 -6.75
N SER A 28 0.60 1.69 -7.12
CA SER A 28 -0.49 1.65 -6.13
C SER A 28 -0.50 0.34 -5.36
N VAL A 29 -0.26 -0.79 -6.04
CA VAL A 29 -0.15 -2.11 -5.38
C VAL A 29 1.02 -2.12 -4.39
N GLU A 30 2.20 -1.68 -4.81
CA GLU A 30 3.39 -1.62 -3.95
C GLU A 30 3.16 -0.68 -2.75
N ALA A 31 2.66 0.54 -3.00
CA ALA A 31 2.42 1.52 -1.94
C ALA A 31 1.39 1.02 -0.91
N LEU A 32 0.28 0.43 -1.36
CA LEU A 32 -0.75 -0.12 -0.48
C LEU A 32 -0.25 -1.34 0.30
N ALA A 33 0.54 -2.21 -0.31
CA ALA A 33 1.14 -3.37 0.36
C ALA A 33 2.13 -2.95 1.44
N VAL A 34 3.00 -1.97 1.17
CA VAL A 34 3.92 -1.43 2.17
C VAL A 34 3.15 -0.77 3.31
N LEU A 35 2.14 0.04 3.02
CA LEU A 35 1.33 0.69 4.06
C LEU A 35 0.54 -0.32 4.89
N ALA A 36 0.06 -1.41 4.30
CA ALA A 36 -0.61 -2.47 5.04
C ALA A 36 0.31 -3.09 6.10
N ILE A 37 1.57 -3.36 5.75
CA ILE A 37 2.59 -3.88 6.68
C ILE A 37 2.86 -2.88 7.82
N GLU A 38 3.07 -1.60 7.49
CA GLU A 38 3.33 -0.56 8.49
C GLU A 38 2.12 -0.30 9.40
N ALA A 39 0.91 -0.58 8.90
CA ALA A 39 -0.35 -0.44 9.63
C ALA A 39 -0.91 -1.78 10.12
N LYS A 40 -0.09 -2.84 10.23
CA LYS A 40 -0.58 -4.20 10.57
C LYS A 40 -1.31 -4.27 11.91
N ASP A 41 -0.88 -3.47 12.89
CA ASP A 41 -1.47 -3.39 14.23
C ASP A 41 -2.64 -2.38 14.30
N LEU A 42 -3.00 -1.79 13.16
CA LEU A 42 -4.07 -0.82 13.03
C LEU A 42 -5.25 -1.43 12.23
N PRO A 43 -6.48 -0.97 12.46
CA PRO A 43 -7.65 -1.41 11.67
C PRO A 43 -7.49 -1.19 10.15
N ASP A 44 -6.69 -0.18 9.77
CA ASP A 44 -6.46 0.15 8.37
C ASP A 44 -5.60 -0.90 7.64
N GLY A 45 -4.77 -1.69 8.33
CA GLY A 45 -3.87 -2.67 7.71
C GLY A 45 -4.60 -3.67 6.81
N ALA A 46 -5.64 -4.32 7.33
CA ALA A 46 -6.45 -5.27 6.58
C ALA A 46 -7.19 -4.61 5.39
N ARG A 47 -7.66 -3.37 5.57
CA ARG A 47 -8.33 -2.61 4.49
C ARG A 47 -7.35 -2.24 3.37
N LEU A 48 -6.14 -1.84 3.72
CA LEU A 48 -5.08 -1.52 2.75
C LEU A 48 -4.66 -2.76 1.97
N LEU A 49 -4.53 -3.91 2.65
CA LEU A 49 -4.23 -5.18 2.00
C LEU A 49 -5.32 -5.58 1.00
N ALA A 50 -6.60 -5.48 1.37
CA ALA A 50 -7.70 -5.72 0.45
C ALA A 50 -7.68 -4.78 -0.77
N SER A 51 -7.31 -3.51 -0.55
CA SER A 51 -7.14 -2.54 -1.63
C SER A 51 -5.96 -2.89 -2.54
N ALA A 52 -4.84 -3.36 -1.98
CA ALA A 52 -3.67 -3.81 -2.73
C ALA A 52 -4.00 -5.03 -3.61
N ARG A 53 -4.76 -6.00 -3.07
CA ARG A 53 -5.25 -7.17 -3.84
C ARG A 53 -6.13 -6.72 -5.02
N THR A 54 -7.09 -5.82 -4.77
CA THR A 54 -7.96 -5.28 -5.83
C THR A 54 -7.17 -4.53 -6.90
N ALA A 55 -6.15 -3.76 -6.50
CA ALA A 55 -5.29 -3.06 -7.47
C ALA A 55 -4.41 -4.04 -8.27
N ALA A 56 -4.04 -5.18 -7.69
CA ALA A 56 -3.24 -6.21 -8.34
C ALA A 56 -3.99 -6.91 -9.49
N ASP A 57 -5.32 -7.02 -9.41
CA ASP A 57 -6.16 -7.61 -10.46
C ASP A 57 -6.05 -6.86 -11.80
N GLY A 58 -5.66 -5.58 -11.77
CA GLY A 58 -5.48 -4.74 -12.95
C GLY A 58 -4.07 -4.80 -13.57
N LEU A 59 -3.13 -5.54 -12.98
CA LEU A 59 -1.73 -5.52 -13.43
C LEU A 59 -1.52 -6.29 -14.73
N LYS A 60 -0.63 -5.75 -15.57
CA LYS A 60 -0.21 -6.42 -16.81
C LYS A 60 0.77 -7.55 -16.50
N PRO A 61 0.42 -8.82 -16.80
CA PRO A 61 1.30 -9.94 -16.51
C PRO A 61 2.60 -9.88 -17.32
N GLY A 62 3.65 -10.49 -16.78
CA GLY A 62 4.94 -10.65 -17.46
C GLY A 62 5.81 -9.39 -17.54
N THR A 63 5.50 -8.35 -16.75
CA THR A 63 6.32 -7.14 -16.62
C THR A 63 7.12 -7.15 -15.33
N TRP A 64 8.31 -6.55 -15.33
CA TRP A 64 9.16 -6.47 -14.14
C TRP A 64 8.47 -5.72 -12.99
N GLU A 65 7.77 -4.64 -13.33
CA GLU A 65 6.99 -3.82 -12.41
C GLU A 65 5.90 -4.63 -11.71
N SER A 66 5.18 -5.46 -12.48
CA SER A 66 4.12 -6.30 -11.91
C SER A 66 4.69 -7.41 -11.03
N VAL A 67 5.84 -8.00 -11.39
CA VAL A 67 6.52 -8.98 -10.52
C VAL A 67 6.91 -8.33 -9.19
N ARG A 68 7.50 -7.13 -9.21
CA ARG A 68 7.88 -6.40 -8.01
C ARG A 68 6.68 -6.05 -7.13
N ALA A 69 5.61 -5.52 -7.73
CA ALA A 69 4.38 -5.18 -7.00
C ALA A 69 3.72 -6.41 -6.37
N LEU A 70 3.63 -7.53 -7.10
CA LEU A 70 3.09 -8.79 -6.58
C LEU A 70 3.96 -9.38 -5.47
N ALA A 71 5.29 -9.23 -5.54
CA ALA A 71 6.18 -9.67 -4.47
C ALA A 71 5.95 -8.90 -3.16
N TRP A 72 5.68 -7.59 -3.24
CA TRP A 72 5.29 -6.78 -2.08
C TRP A 72 3.93 -7.19 -1.52
N LEU A 73 2.95 -7.44 -2.40
CA LEU A 73 1.64 -7.93 -1.99
C LEU A 73 1.76 -9.26 -1.23
N ALA A 74 2.52 -10.22 -1.77
CA ALA A 74 2.76 -11.51 -1.12
C ALA A 74 3.54 -11.39 0.21
N ARG A 75 4.33 -10.34 0.39
CA ARG A 75 4.92 -10.03 1.70
C ARG A 75 3.85 -9.50 2.66
N ALA A 76 3.02 -8.57 2.22
CA ALA A 76 1.97 -8.00 3.06
C ALA A 76 0.97 -9.06 3.52
N ASP A 77 0.58 -10.00 2.65
CA ASP A 77 -0.24 -11.15 3.03
C ASP A 77 0.38 -11.94 4.19
N ARG A 78 1.68 -12.29 4.09
CA ARG A 78 2.37 -13.06 5.14
C ARG A 78 2.50 -12.32 6.47
N GLU A 79 2.74 -11.01 6.42
CA GLU A 79 2.91 -10.18 7.63
C GLU A 79 1.58 -9.94 8.35
N LEU A 80 0.45 -9.95 7.62
CA LEU A 80 -0.89 -9.70 8.20
C LEU A 80 -1.64 -10.99 8.53
N ASP A 81 -1.47 -12.07 7.77
CA ASP A 81 -2.04 -13.39 8.10
C ASP A 81 -1.27 -14.09 9.24
N GLY A 82 -0.03 -13.64 9.51
CA GLY A 82 0.81 -14.14 10.60
C GLY A 82 0.74 -13.34 11.90
N ALA A 83 -0.12 -12.31 11.99
CA ALA A 83 -0.29 -11.43 13.14
C ALA A 83 -1.41 -11.89 14.09
#